data_AF-A0A1A8NE38-F1
#
_entry.id   AF-A0A1A8NE38-F1
#
_cell.length_a   1.000
_cell.length_b   1.000
_cell.length_c   1.000
_cell.angle_alpha   90.00
_cell.angle_beta   90.00
_cell.angle_gamma   90.00
#
_symmetry.space_group_name_H-M   'P 1'
#
loop_
_entity.id
_entity.type
_entity.pdbx_description
1 polymer ?
#
loop_
_entity_poly.entity_id
_entity_poly.type
_entity_poly.pdbx_seq_one_letter_code
_entity_poly.pdbx_strand_id
1 'polypeptide(L)'
;SSGGSAANDSKTTTDSKVCTENLTETDAFITNSLNLDPAEEYNMDHKQRGLALIFNQDYFYWLLGLNARSGSEADRNNLERRLKQLNFEVRCYDNLKQVEVLEKIHEAAEEDHSDADCFLLTFMSHG
;
A
#
# COMPACT_ATOMS: atom_id res chain seq x y z
N SER A 1 31.97 -58.54 30.38
CA SER A 1 30.59 -58.93 30.06
C SER A 1 30.07 -58.00 28.97
N SER A 2 30.10 -58.43 27.70
CA SER A 2 29.06 -59.25 27.04
C SER A 2 27.77 -58.43 26.88
N GLY A 3 27.48 -57.89 25.69
CA GLY A 3 26.81 -58.60 24.59
C GLY A 3 25.31 -58.24 24.65
N GLY A 4 24.53 -58.00 23.61
CA GLY A 4 24.61 -58.16 22.16
C GLY A 4 23.25 -57.70 21.59
N SER A 5 23.21 -57.49 20.28
CA SER A 5 22.10 -56.99 19.46
C SER A 5 20.81 -57.82 19.48
N ALA A 6 19.70 -57.20 19.05
CA ALA A 6 18.77 -57.80 18.09
C ALA A 6 17.90 -56.73 17.41
N ALA A 7 18.00 -56.67 16.08
CA ALA A 7 17.06 -56.03 15.18
C ALA A 7 15.80 -56.90 15.03
N ASN A 8 14.71 -56.32 14.52
CA ASN A 8 13.75 -57.02 13.68
C ASN A 8 13.10 -56.04 12.68
N ASP A 9 13.40 -56.26 11.41
CA ASP A 9 12.70 -55.75 10.24
C ASP A 9 11.36 -56.47 10.04
N SER A 10 10.34 -55.78 9.50
CA SER A 10 9.52 -56.39 8.44
C SER A 10 8.91 -55.34 7.48
N LYS A 11 9.38 -55.39 6.24
CA LYS A 11 8.80 -54.95 4.94
C LYS A 11 7.28 -55.27 4.84
N THR A 12 6.42 -54.62 4.03
CA THR A 12 6.53 -54.44 2.57
C THR A 12 5.38 -53.54 1.99
N THR A 13 5.72 -52.79 0.93
CA THR A 13 4.96 -52.50 -0.33
C THR A 13 3.77 -51.52 -0.40
N THR A 14 4.05 -50.44 -1.17
CA THR A 14 3.29 -49.88 -2.32
C THR A 14 1.78 -49.68 -2.21
N ASP A 15 1.34 -48.44 -2.43
CA ASP A 15 0.87 -48.13 -3.79
C ASP A 15 1.14 -46.68 -4.19
N SER A 16 1.71 -46.55 -5.40
CA SER A 16 1.90 -45.29 -6.09
C SER A 16 0.55 -44.72 -6.47
N LYS A 17 0.29 -43.47 -6.12
CA LYS A 17 -0.57 -42.62 -6.94
C LYS A 17 0.17 -41.34 -7.25
N VAL A 18 0.90 -41.41 -8.36
CA VAL A 18 1.28 -40.24 -9.14
C VAL A 18 -0.03 -39.55 -9.54
N CYS A 19 -0.30 -38.41 -8.94
CA CYS A 19 -1.21 -37.43 -9.52
C CYS A 19 -0.33 -36.33 -10.09
N THR A 20 -0.05 -36.44 -11.38
CA THR A 20 0.51 -35.36 -12.18
C THR A 20 -0.58 -34.30 -12.29
N GLU A 21 -0.49 -33.27 -11.45
CA GLU A 21 -1.33 -32.08 -11.58
C GLU A 21 -0.42 -30.88 -11.81
N ASN A 22 -0.80 -30.07 -12.80
CA ASN A 22 0.02 -29.01 -13.37
C ASN A 22 0.37 -27.97 -12.29
N LEU A 23 1.64 -27.93 -11.90
CA LEU A 23 2.19 -26.96 -10.95
C LEU A 23 2.28 -25.55 -11.59
N THR A 24 1.14 -24.87 -11.68
CA THR A 24 1.09 -23.40 -11.72
C THR A 24 0.65 -22.83 -10.37
N GLU A 25 0.94 -23.56 -9.30
CA GLU A 25 0.45 -23.29 -7.94
C GLU A 25 1.65 -22.95 -7.04
N THR A 26 2.27 -21.80 -7.26
CA THR A 26 3.32 -21.30 -6.35
C THR A 26 2.70 -20.66 -5.10
N ASP A 27 1.46 -20.19 -5.19
CA ASP A 27 0.79 -19.44 -4.11
C ASP A 27 0.18 -20.34 -3.01
N ALA A 28 -0.24 -21.57 -3.34
CA ALA A 28 -0.85 -22.47 -2.34
C ALA A 28 0.16 -23.09 -1.36
N PHE A 29 1.40 -23.34 -1.80
CA PHE A 29 2.46 -23.84 -0.91
C PHE A 29 3.02 -22.74 0.00
N ILE A 30 2.99 -21.48 -0.45
CA ILE A 30 3.46 -20.32 0.34
C ILE A 30 2.46 -19.99 1.45
N THR A 31 1.16 -20.05 1.17
CA THR A 31 0.10 -19.78 2.16
C THR A 31 0.06 -20.77 3.31
N ASN A 32 0.47 -22.03 3.12
CA ASN A 32 0.51 -23.00 4.22
C ASN A 32 1.76 -22.84 5.12
N SER A 33 2.79 -22.11 4.66
CA SER A 33 4.02 -21.83 5.40
C SER A 33 4.05 -20.45 6.08
N LEU A 34 3.20 -19.53 5.63
CA LEU A 34 3.02 -18.22 6.25
C LEU A 34 1.64 -18.24 6.92
N ASN A 35 1.58 -18.18 8.26
CA ASN A 35 0.32 -18.07 9.02
C ASN A 35 -0.35 -16.71 8.74
N LEU A 36 -0.77 -16.46 7.51
CA LEU A 36 -1.45 -15.25 7.10
C LEU A 36 -2.94 -15.42 7.40
N ASP A 37 -3.48 -14.52 8.21
CA ASP A 37 -4.92 -14.43 8.41
C ASP A 37 -5.52 -13.75 7.17
N PRO A 38 -6.40 -14.41 6.40
CA PRO A 38 -7.06 -13.79 5.26
C PRO A 38 -7.98 -12.61 5.65
N ALA A 39 -8.25 -12.40 6.94
CA ALA A 39 -9.02 -11.29 7.47
C ALA A 39 -8.17 -10.20 8.16
N GLU A 40 -6.84 -10.22 8.00
CA GLU A 40 -5.96 -9.17 8.55
C GLU A 40 -6.30 -7.79 7.95
N GLU A 41 -6.55 -6.80 8.82
CA GLU A 41 -6.85 -5.42 8.45
C GLU A 41 -5.79 -4.46 9.01
N TYR A 42 -5.60 -3.31 8.34
CA TYR A 42 -4.75 -2.25 8.90
C TYR A 42 -5.30 -1.77 10.24
N ASN A 43 -4.41 -1.51 11.20
CA ASN A 43 -4.80 -0.87 12.46
C ASN A 43 -5.16 0.61 12.22
N MET A 44 -6.45 0.91 12.24
CA MET A 44 -7.01 2.24 11.98
C MET A 44 -7.60 2.91 13.24
N ASP A 45 -7.10 2.54 14.42
CA ASP A 45 -7.55 2.99 15.74
C ASP A 45 -6.58 3.99 16.42
N HIS A 46 -5.70 4.65 15.67
CA HIS A 46 -4.84 5.71 16.22
C HIS A 46 -5.65 7.01 16.46
N LYS A 47 -5.04 7.98 17.15
CA LYS A 47 -5.74 9.22 17.55
C LYS A 47 -6.13 10.09 16.36
N GLN A 48 -5.36 10.02 15.27
CA GLN A 48 -5.59 10.80 14.06
C GLN A 48 -5.76 9.85 12.87
N ARG A 49 -6.68 10.19 11.95
CA ARG A 49 -6.71 9.49 10.66
C ARG A 49 -5.39 9.70 9.89
N GLY A 50 -4.85 10.91 10.00
CA GLY A 50 -3.57 11.32 9.45
C GLY A 50 -3.67 12.43 8.39
N LEU A 51 -2.54 12.72 7.77
CA LEU A 51 -2.37 13.86 6.85
C LEU A 51 -2.73 13.48 5.41
N ALA A 52 -3.47 14.37 4.75
CA ALA A 52 -3.80 14.29 3.33
C ALA A 52 -3.29 15.53 2.58
N LEU A 53 -2.33 15.33 1.67
CA LEU A 53 -1.85 16.38 0.77
C LEU A 53 -2.56 16.30 -0.58
N ILE A 54 -3.03 17.43 -1.08
CA ILE A 54 -3.62 17.55 -2.41
C ILE A 54 -2.84 18.60 -3.20
N PHE A 55 -2.15 18.16 -4.24
CA PHE A 55 -1.48 19.05 -5.21
C PHE A 55 -2.35 19.17 -6.46
N ASN A 56 -2.92 20.35 -6.66
CA ASN A 56 -3.78 20.67 -7.79
C ASN A 56 -3.05 21.57 -8.79
N GLN A 57 -2.82 21.07 -10.00
CA GLN A 57 -2.10 21.74 -11.07
C GLN A 57 -3.09 22.09 -12.20
N ASP A 58 -3.51 23.35 -12.20
CA ASP A 58 -4.50 23.89 -13.15
C ASP A 58 -3.83 24.69 -14.26
N TYR A 59 -2.77 25.41 -13.92
CA TYR A 59 -1.97 26.24 -14.80
C TYR A 59 -0.54 25.72 -14.89
N PHE A 60 0.00 25.74 -16.10
CA PHE A 60 1.32 25.21 -16.41
C PHE A 60 2.18 26.29 -17.06
N TYR A 61 3.50 26.15 -16.95
CA TYR A 61 4.42 27.04 -17.63
C TYR A 61 4.18 26.99 -19.14
N TRP A 62 3.95 28.14 -19.77
CA TRP A 62 3.47 28.26 -21.14
C TRP A 62 4.35 27.51 -22.16
N LEU A 63 5.67 27.42 -21.93
CA LEU A 63 6.60 26.74 -22.82
C LEU A 63 6.37 25.23 -22.87
N LEU A 64 5.68 24.66 -21.88
CA LEU A 64 5.29 23.25 -21.87
C LEU A 64 4.15 22.95 -22.86
N GLY A 65 3.47 23.97 -23.39
CA GLY A 65 2.38 23.80 -24.36
C GLY A 65 1.15 23.07 -23.80
N LEU A 66 1.01 23.00 -22.47
CA LEU A 66 -0.10 22.32 -21.81
C LEU A 66 -1.28 23.27 -21.60
N ASN A 67 -2.48 22.78 -21.90
CA ASN A 67 -3.72 23.53 -21.69
C ASN A 67 -4.07 23.63 -20.20
N ALA A 68 -4.77 24.70 -19.81
CA ALA A 68 -5.30 24.84 -18.46
C ALA A 68 -6.37 23.76 -18.17
N ARG A 69 -6.37 23.21 -16.96
CA ARG A 69 -7.31 22.16 -16.53
C ARG A 69 -8.57 22.75 -15.89
N SER A 70 -9.33 23.49 -16.70
CA SER A 70 -10.58 24.13 -16.27
C SER A 70 -11.54 23.13 -15.62
N GLY A 71 -11.95 23.38 -14.37
CA GLY A 71 -12.83 22.51 -13.59
C GLY A 71 -12.13 21.66 -12.52
N SER A 72 -10.80 21.56 -12.56
CA SER A 72 -10.03 20.79 -11.57
C SER A 72 -10.12 21.39 -10.14
N GLU A 73 -10.38 22.69 -10.01
CA GLU A 73 -10.73 23.30 -8.72
C GLU A 73 -11.97 22.66 -8.08
N ALA A 74 -12.99 22.31 -8.87
CA ALA A 74 -14.20 21.66 -8.35
C ALA A 74 -13.89 20.26 -7.82
N ASP A 75 -13.01 19.53 -8.51
CA ASP A 75 -12.53 18.23 -8.07
C ASP A 75 -11.70 18.35 -6.78
N ARG A 76 -10.81 19.35 -6.68
CA ARG A 76 -10.00 19.64 -5.48
C ARG A 76 -10.91 19.91 -4.27
N ASN A 77 -11.89 20.78 -4.44
CA ASN A 77 -12.86 21.15 -3.40
C ASN A 77 -13.68 19.94 -2.94
N ASN A 78 -14.12 19.09 -3.88
CA ASN A 78 -14.86 17.89 -3.57
C ASN A 78 -14.01 16.87 -2.81
N LEU A 79 -12.78 16.65 -3.24
CA LEU A 79 -11.85 15.74 -2.58
C LEU A 79 -11.51 16.23 -1.17
N GLU A 80 -11.16 17.50 -1.01
CA GLU A 80 -10.89 18.12 0.29
C GLU A 80 -12.06 17.90 1.26
N ARG A 81 -13.29 18.17 0.79
CA ARG A 81 -14.50 17.97 1.60
C ARG A 81 -14.69 16.52 2.01
N ARG A 82 -14.45 15.56 1.11
CA ARG A 82 -14.62 14.12 1.41
C ARG A 82 -13.55 13.61 2.35
N LEU A 83 -12.29 14.04 2.19
CA LEU A 83 -11.21 13.63 3.08
C LEU A 83 -11.36 14.21 4.49
N LYS A 84 -11.82 15.47 4.61
CA LYS A 84 -12.22 16.05 5.90
C LYS A 84 -13.35 15.27 6.57
N GLN A 85 -14.34 14.80 5.79
CA GLN A 85 -15.42 13.93 6.30
C GLN A 85 -14.91 12.56 6.78
N LEU A 86 -13.77 12.11 6.28
CA LEU A 86 -13.07 10.89 6.73
C LEU A 86 -12.05 11.18 7.86
N ASN A 87 -12.08 12.38 8.43
CA ASN A 87 -11.24 12.86 9.53
C ASN A 87 -9.75 13.07 9.21
N PHE A 88 -9.38 13.17 7.93
CA PHE A 88 -8.02 13.59 7.56
C PHE A 88 -7.77 15.07 7.88
N GLU A 89 -6.53 15.38 8.26
CA GLU A 89 -6.01 16.74 8.15
C GLU A 89 -5.68 17.01 6.68
N VAL A 90 -6.41 17.89 6.01
CA VAL A 90 -6.23 18.13 4.57
C VAL A 90 -5.48 19.43 4.30
N ARG A 91 -4.41 19.35 3.51
CA ARG A 91 -3.64 20.50 3.02
C ARG A 91 -3.66 20.51 1.49
N CYS A 92 -4.16 21.59 0.91
CA CYS A 92 -4.29 21.77 -0.53
C CYS A 92 -3.26 22.79 -1.04
N TYR A 93 -2.63 22.48 -2.16
CA TYR A 93 -1.65 23.35 -2.80
C TYR A 93 -1.97 23.49 -4.30
N ASP A 94 -2.12 24.72 -4.75
CA ASP A 94 -2.47 25.03 -6.13
C ASP A 94 -1.25 25.54 -6.92
N ASN A 95 -1.00 24.95 -8.08
CA ASN A 95 -0.05 25.42 -9.10
C ASN A 95 1.40 25.60 -8.61
N LEU A 96 1.83 24.78 -7.65
CA LEU A 96 3.20 24.79 -7.14
C LEU A 96 4.19 24.33 -8.20
N LYS A 97 5.36 24.95 -8.24
CA LYS A 97 6.51 24.46 -9.01
C LYS A 97 7.02 23.16 -8.39
N GLN A 98 7.76 22.40 -9.20
CA GLN A 98 8.35 21.13 -8.77
C GLN A 98 9.16 21.26 -7.47
N VAL A 99 9.98 22.29 -7.33
CA VAL A 99 10.80 22.51 -6.12
C VAL A 99 9.93 22.71 -4.87
N GLU A 100 8.83 23.44 -5.00
CA GLU A 100 7.90 23.71 -3.89
C GLU A 100 7.09 22.44 -3.55
N VAL A 101 6.70 21.65 -4.55
CA VAL A 101 6.06 20.34 -4.32
C VAL A 101 6.98 19.42 -3.53
N LEU A 102 8.25 19.32 -3.94
CA LEU A 102 9.24 18.48 -3.24
C LEU A 102 9.48 18.95 -1.81
N GLU A 103 9.54 20.27 -1.60
CA GLU A 103 9.65 20.86 -0.26
C GLU A 103 8.44 20.47 0.61
N LYS A 104 7.21 20.58 0.10
CA LYS A 104 6.00 20.19 0.87
C LYS A 104 5.90 18.71 1.17
N ILE A 105 6.40 17.84 0.29
CA ILE A 105 6.47 16.41 0.56
C ILE A 105 7.55 16.12 1.60
N HIS A 106 8.69 16.80 1.53
CA HIS A 106 9.76 16.65 2.51
C HIS A 106 9.32 17.10 3.91
N GLU A 107 8.71 18.28 4.02
CA GLU A 107 8.11 18.78 5.27
C GLU A 107 7.16 17.73 5.86
N ALA A 108 6.23 17.21 5.06
CA ALA A 108 5.28 16.20 5.51
C ALA A 108 5.95 14.88 5.89
N ALA A 109 7.04 14.48 5.24
CA ALA A 109 7.78 13.27 5.57
C ALA A 109 8.56 13.38 6.89
N GLU A 110 8.93 14.60 7.30
CA GLU A 110 9.63 14.87 8.56
C GLU A 110 8.69 15.05 9.77
N GLU A 111 7.39 15.19 9.53
CA GLU A 111 6.38 15.27 10.59
C GLU A 111 6.26 13.95 11.37
N ASP A 112 5.81 14.05 12.62
CA ASP A 112 5.56 12.88 13.48
C ASP A 112 4.18 12.26 13.16
N HIS A 113 4.20 11.08 12.54
CA HIS A 113 3.01 10.30 12.18
C HIS A 113 2.75 9.11 13.12
N SER A 114 3.44 9.03 14.27
CA SER A 114 3.34 7.87 15.17
C SER A 114 1.94 7.61 15.75
N ASP A 115 1.11 8.66 15.82
CA ASP A 115 -0.29 8.64 16.29
C ASP A 115 -1.31 8.75 15.13
N ALA A 116 -0.88 8.52 13.88
CA ALA A 116 -1.72 8.58 12.69
C ALA A 116 -1.98 7.19 12.08
N ASP A 117 -3.20 6.96 11.60
CA ASP A 117 -3.55 5.70 10.92
C ASP A 117 -2.84 5.55 9.58
N CYS A 118 -2.87 6.61 8.76
CA CYS A 118 -2.30 6.58 7.42
C CYS A 118 -1.94 7.98 6.89
N PHE A 119 -1.28 7.99 5.73
CA PHE A 119 -0.95 9.19 4.99
C PHE A 119 -1.55 9.10 3.58
N LEU A 120 -2.04 10.23 3.05
CA LEU A 120 -2.60 10.31 1.71
C LEU A 120 -1.96 11.45 0.91
N LEU A 121 -1.55 11.16 -0.32
CA LEU A 121 -0.97 12.13 -1.23
C LEU A 121 -1.66 12.04 -2.59
N THR A 122 -2.28 13.14 -3.03
CA THR A 122 -2.99 13.21 -4.31
C THR A 122 -2.34 14.23 -5.24
N PHE A 123 -2.15 13.84 -6.50
CA PHE A 123 -1.76 14.73 -7.59
C PHE A 123 -2.88 14.84 -8.61
N MET A 124 -3.27 16.06 -8.92
CA MET A 124 -4.24 16.39 -9.96
C MET A 124 -3.53 17.26 -10.99
N SER A 125 -3.01 16.65 -12.05
CA SER A 125 -2.15 17.30 -13.05
C SER A 125 -2.30 16.62 -14.41
N HIS A 126 -1.68 17.18 -15.45
CA HIS A 126 -1.29 16.40 -16.64
C HIS A 126 -0.19 15.40 -16.27
N GLY A 127 0.01 14.40 -17.13
CA GLY A 127 1.04 13.36 -17.02
C GLY A 127 1.70 13.05 -18.34
#